data_AF-A0A1Y3WQL3-F1
#
_entry.id   AF-A0A1Y3WQL3-F1
#
_cell.length_a   1.000
_cell.length_b   1.000
_cell.length_c   1.000
_cell.angle_alpha   90.00
_cell.angle_beta   90.00
_cell.angle_gamma   90.00
#
_symmetry.space_group_name_H-M   'P 1'
#
loop_
_entity.id
_entity.type
_entity.pdbx_description
1 polymer ?
#
loop_
_entity_poly.entity_id
_entity_poly.type
_entity_poly.pdbx_seq_one_letter_code
_entity_poly.pdbx_strand_id
1 'polypeptide(L)'
;MMGISMKKYRYIGLLCLAGCVALSGCAVHRSTVADELSAGERQKFEYFYLEAERQKALGHNDAAFDLMSRAAEIDTTSAAARFFLAPYYLQLGLYDQARNDLRYAAEEYPDNYWYNVVYANFSQRSGQHDEAIRIWSRLLKKNPDKGEINSALAEAYTAKGDLKSAIACYDSLESSMGMMEPITIEKLRLYGYMGDKEAMVSEAEKLQHTFPQNTDYMRLLGDIYLEAGRDSAALSMYDRALSLEPENGYVYLSKAGYYEKKGDSIAYNNEIRNALLNRHVDVDTKLNIFRTYIVDLMKKNKELNRVDSLFVEMLEQYPQEEPVHSLYGMYLSSRKEFSRAEEQYAIATDLEPTNPDNWLQLIGLYLYQEKYPDVIRVGKRAIQYVPDQKDIYMYVAVASAQTKSYAEALEMLETGLTYVDEGDNGTKSFFYGQMGDVYHSSGNREKAYEMYDLALSYNASNIPVLNNYSYFLALDGSDLDKAERMSAQTVKAEPDNATYLDTYAWIFFKKGDYSLARLYMKNAIDKSPEPSAELFEHYGDILYMLGEVDEAVEYWQKALDLGSESADVLKEKIKQKKYIEQ
;
A
#
# COMPACT_ATOMS: atom_id res chain seq x y z
N MET A 1 -7.92 -10.46 2.87
CA MET A 1 -7.81 -11.93 2.98
C MET A 1 -8.64 -12.38 4.18
N MET A 2 -9.89 -12.80 3.95
CA MET A 2 -10.68 -13.51 4.96
C MET A 2 -10.52 -15.01 4.69
N GLY A 3 -9.88 -15.70 5.63
CA GLY A 3 -9.70 -17.14 5.59
C GLY A 3 -10.97 -17.86 6.06
N ILE A 4 -11.54 -18.70 5.20
CA ILE A 4 -12.47 -19.74 5.61
C ILE A 4 -11.70 -21.05 5.73
N SER A 5 -11.78 -21.60 6.94
CA SER A 5 -11.31 -22.91 7.40
C SER A 5 -11.59 -24.05 6.41
N MET A 6 -10.53 -24.79 6.03
CA MET A 6 -10.66 -26.14 5.47
C MET A 6 -9.96 -27.17 6.37
N LYS A 7 -10.78 -28.12 6.81
CA LYS A 7 -10.42 -29.27 7.64
C LYS A 7 -9.36 -30.14 6.94
N LYS A 8 -8.33 -30.49 7.70
CA LYS A 8 -7.34 -31.55 7.41
C LYS A 8 -8.03 -32.88 7.09
N TYR A 9 -7.82 -33.40 5.89
CA TYR A 9 -7.88 -34.85 5.63
C TYR A 9 -6.46 -35.38 5.39
N ARG A 10 -6.11 -36.37 6.21
CA ARG A 10 -4.85 -37.12 6.19
C ARG A 10 -4.70 -37.87 4.86
N TYR A 11 -3.65 -37.59 4.10
CA TYR A 11 -3.12 -38.52 3.10
C TYR A 11 -2.12 -39.44 3.78
N ILE A 12 -2.47 -40.73 3.87
CA ILE A 12 -1.52 -41.81 4.16
C ILE A 12 -0.81 -42.12 2.85
N GLY A 13 0.52 -41.99 2.87
CA GLY A 13 1.37 -42.36 1.75
C GLY A 13 1.42 -43.87 1.54
N LEU A 14 1.55 -44.26 0.27
CA LEU A 14 2.16 -45.52 -0.12
C LEU A 14 3.01 -45.28 -1.36
N LEU A 15 4.32 -45.16 -1.12
CA LEU A 15 5.39 -45.32 -2.09
C LEU A 15 5.33 -46.72 -2.70
N CYS A 16 5.52 -46.84 -4.02
CA CYS A 16 6.26 -47.96 -4.61
C CYS A 16 6.85 -47.60 -5.98
N LEU A 17 8.14 -47.29 -5.95
CA LEU A 17 9.21 -47.72 -6.88
C LEU A 17 9.00 -47.51 -8.40
N ALA A 18 9.61 -46.44 -8.91
CA ALA A 18 10.13 -46.38 -10.27
C ALA A 18 11.63 -46.72 -10.25
N GLY A 19 12.01 -47.78 -10.96
CA GLY A 19 13.40 -48.13 -11.20
C GLY A 19 13.50 -49.40 -12.03
N CYS A 20 13.69 -49.26 -13.34
CA CYS A 20 14.86 -49.77 -14.07
C CYS A 20 14.67 -49.84 -15.60
N VAL A 21 15.59 -49.15 -16.28
CA VAL A 21 16.41 -49.63 -17.40
C VAL A 21 15.78 -49.74 -18.80
N ALA A 22 16.40 -48.98 -19.71
CA ALA A 22 16.28 -49.02 -21.15
C ALA A 22 16.62 -50.38 -21.76
N LEU A 23 15.87 -50.76 -22.81
CA LEU A 23 16.37 -51.57 -23.91
C LEU A 23 15.88 -51.02 -25.24
N SER A 24 16.85 -50.89 -26.13
CA SER A 24 16.84 -50.42 -27.50
C SER A 24 15.92 -51.20 -28.45
N GLY A 25 15.44 -50.49 -29.47
CA GLY A 25 15.24 -51.05 -30.81
C GLY A 25 13.81 -51.44 -31.17
N CYS A 26 13.10 -50.50 -31.80
CA CYS A 26 12.47 -50.70 -33.11
C CYS A 26 11.86 -49.38 -33.57
N ALA A 27 12.33 -48.88 -34.71
CA ALA A 27 11.69 -47.80 -35.42
C ALA A 27 10.25 -48.23 -35.77
N VAL A 28 9.27 -47.59 -35.17
CA VAL A 28 7.89 -47.68 -35.63
C VAL A 28 7.70 -46.56 -36.65
N HIS A 29 7.40 -46.97 -37.88
CA HIS A 29 6.96 -46.12 -38.96
C HIS A 29 5.94 -45.07 -38.48
N ARG A 30 6.18 -43.81 -38.83
CA ARG A 30 5.09 -42.87 -39.08
C ARG A 30 4.29 -43.41 -40.27
N SER A 31 3.17 -44.07 -40.02
CA SER A 31 2.13 -44.23 -41.05
C SER A 31 1.31 -42.94 -41.09
N THR A 32 1.34 -42.28 -42.24
CA THR A 32 0.58 -41.07 -42.56
C THR A 32 -0.75 -41.43 -43.24
N VAL A 33 -1.54 -42.29 -42.61
CA VAL A 33 -2.93 -42.55 -42.98
C VAL A 33 -3.69 -42.63 -41.68
N ALA A 34 -4.68 -41.75 -41.47
CA ALA A 34 -5.62 -41.90 -40.37
C ALA A 34 -6.34 -43.23 -40.61
N ASP A 35 -6.06 -44.25 -39.79
CA ASP A 35 -6.77 -45.53 -39.89
C ASP A 35 -8.26 -45.26 -39.67
N GLU A 36 -9.08 -45.54 -40.68
CA GLU A 36 -10.53 -45.44 -40.56
C GLU A 36 -11.00 -46.37 -39.44
N LEU A 37 -11.70 -45.80 -38.45
CA LEU A 37 -12.24 -46.55 -37.30
C LEU A 37 -13.04 -47.75 -37.76
N SER A 38 -12.84 -48.91 -37.13
CA SER A 38 -13.72 -50.06 -37.35
C SER A 38 -15.15 -49.74 -36.91
N ALA A 39 -16.15 -50.43 -37.46
CA ALA A 39 -17.55 -50.22 -37.10
C ALA A 39 -17.81 -50.35 -35.58
N GLY A 40 -17.07 -51.25 -34.91
CA GLY A 40 -17.15 -51.43 -33.46
C GLY A 40 -16.49 -50.29 -32.66
N GLU A 41 -15.37 -49.74 -33.14
CA GLU A 41 -14.73 -48.57 -32.53
C GLU A 41 -15.59 -47.32 -32.71
N ARG A 42 -16.16 -47.12 -33.90
CA ARG A 42 -17.10 -46.02 -34.16
C ARG A 42 -18.31 -46.06 -33.24
N GLN A 43 -18.92 -47.23 -33.05
CA GLN A 43 -20.06 -47.37 -32.14
C GLN A 43 -19.67 -47.07 -30.68
N LYS A 44 -18.48 -47.49 -30.24
CA LYS A 44 -17.97 -47.18 -28.90
C LYS A 44 -17.67 -45.69 -28.74
N PHE A 45 -17.04 -45.07 -29.74
CA PHE A 45 -16.80 -43.63 -29.78
C PHE A 45 -18.11 -42.85 -29.63
N GLU A 46 -19.09 -43.14 -30.48
CA GLU A 46 -20.40 -42.45 -30.47
C GLU A 46 -21.10 -42.61 -29.12
N TYR A 47 -21.04 -43.80 -28.50
CA TYR A 47 -21.58 -44.02 -27.17
C TYR A 47 -20.91 -43.13 -26.10
N PHE A 48 -19.58 -43.16 -26.01
CA PHE A 48 -18.86 -42.37 -25.02
C PHE A 48 -19.03 -40.86 -25.25
N TYR A 49 -19.00 -40.42 -26.51
CA TYR A 49 -19.19 -39.03 -26.90
C TYR A 49 -20.58 -38.51 -26.49
N LEU A 50 -21.65 -39.22 -26.84
CA LEU A 50 -23.02 -38.78 -26.55
C LEU A 50 -23.32 -38.82 -25.05
N GLU A 51 -22.83 -39.85 -24.34
CA GLU A 51 -23.01 -39.91 -22.89
C GLU A 51 -22.20 -38.81 -22.18
N ALA A 52 -21.00 -38.46 -22.67
CA ALA A 52 -20.24 -37.33 -22.14
C ALA A 52 -20.97 -35.99 -22.29
N GLU A 53 -21.53 -35.70 -23.47
CA GLU A 53 -22.37 -34.51 -23.72
C GLU A 53 -23.58 -34.47 -22.78
N ARG A 54 -24.24 -35.62 -22.58
CA ARG A 54 -25.36 -35.75 -21.66
C ARG A 54 -24.96 -35.49 -20.21
N GLN A 55 -23.86 -36.07 -19.73
CA GLN A 55 -23.38 -35.86 -18.37
C GLN A 55 -22.99 -34.40 -18.13
N LYS A 56 -22.39 -33.74 -19.12
CA LYS A 56 -22.11 -32.29 -19.06
C LYS A 56 -23.40 -31.48 -18.96
N ALA A 57 -24.42 -31.81 -19.75
CA ALA A 57 -25.73 -31.13 -19.66
C ALA A 57 -26.41 -31.31 -18.30
N LEU A 58 -26.12 -32.41 -17.58
CA LEU A 58 -26.58 -32.67 -16.21
C LEU A 58 -25.71 -32.02 -15.12
N GLY A 59 -24.61 -31.35 -15.50
CA GLY A 59 -23.66 -30.72 -14.57
C GLY A 59 -22.64 -31.67 -13.94
N HIS A 60 -22.58 -32.93 -14.38
CA HIS A 60 -21.62 -33.93 -13.88
C HIS A 60 -20.28 -33.82 -14.63
N ASN A 61 -19.51 -32.79 -14.30
CA ASN A 61 -18.28 -32.42 -15.02
C ASN A 61 -17.20 -33.51 -15.01
N ASP A 62 -16.98 -34.19 -13.89
CA ASP A 62 -15.96 -35.24 -13.78
C ASP A 62 -16.30 -36.44 -14.68
N ALA A 63 -17.56 -36.88 -14.65
CA ALA A 63 -18.03 -37.97 -15.50
C ALA A 63 -17.98 -37.60 -16.98
N ALA A 64 -18.33 -36.37 -17.34
CA ALA A 64 -18.23 -35.87 -18.71
C ALA A 64 -16.79 -35.86 -19.22
N PHE A 65 -15.84 -35.43 -18.37
CA PHE A 65 -14.41 -35.44 -18.70
C PHE A 65 -13.88 -36.87 -18.92
N ASP A 66 -14.18 -37.79 -18.01
CA ASP A 66 -13.74 -39.19 -18.12
C ASP A 66 -14.29 -39.88 -19.38
N LEU A 67 -15.59 -39.70 -19.64
CA LEU A 67 -16.25 -40.29 -20.81
C LEU A 67 -15.71 -39.68 -22.12
N MET A 68 -15.53 -38.36 -22.17
CA MET A 68 -14.99 -37.73 -23.38
C MET A 68 -13.51 -38.07 -23.60
N SER A 69 -12.73 -38.25 -22.53
CA SER A 69 -11.34 -38.70 -22.63
C SER A 69 -11.27 -40.10 -23.25
N ARG A 70 -12.16 -41.02 -22.85
CA ARG A 70 -12.27 -42.35 -23.48
C ARG A 70 -12.69 -42.27 -24.94
N ALA A 71 -13.59 -41.35 -25.29
CA ALA A 71 -13.95 -41.12 -26.69
C ALA A 71 -12.72 -40.64 -27.50
N ALA A 72 -11.97 -39.66 -26.97
CA ALA A 72 -10.77 -39.14 -27.61
C ALA A 72 -9.61 -40.15 -27.70
N GLU A 73 -9.56 -41.16 -26.81
CA GLU A 73 -8.61 -42.28 -26.92
C GLU A 73 -8.97 -43.22 -28.08
N ILE A 74 -10.26 -43.41 -28.37
CA ILE A 74 -10.74 -44.27 -29.46
C ILE A 74 -10.55 -43.57 -30.81
N ASP A 75 -10.96 -42.31 -30.91
CA ASP A 75 -10.70 -41.47 -32.08
C ASP A 75 -9.85 -40.27 -31.69
N THR A 76 -8.54 -40.47 -31.79
CA THR A 76 -7.59 -39.41 -31.50
C THR A 76 -7.70 -38.24 -32.47
N THR A 77 -8.34 -38.37 -33.63
CA THR A 77 -8.49 -37.31 -34.64
C THR A 77 -9.81 -36.54 -34.55
N SER A 78 -10.70 -36.90 -33.61
CA SER A 78 -11.98 -36.22 -33.46
C SER A 78 -11.80 -34.77 -32.95
N ALA A 79 -11.97 -33.80 -33.85
CA ALA A 79 -11.96 -32.38 -33.49
C ALA A 79 -13.03 -32.03 -32.46
N ALA A 80 -14.21 -32.66 -32.52
CA ALA A 80 -15.30 -32.41 -31.59
C ALA A 80 -14.96 -32.88 -30.16
N ALA A 81 -14.38 -34.07 -30.01
CA ALA A 81 -13.96 -34.58 -28.71
C ALA A 81 -12.81 -33.76 -28.11
N ARG A 82 -11.81 -33.42 -28.93
CA ARG A 82 -10.70 -32.54 -28.53
C ARG A 82 -11.19 -31.15 -28.10
N PHE A 83 -12.08 -30.55 -28.88
CA PHE A 83 -12.70 -29.26 -28.56
C PHE A 83 -13.49 -29.31 -27.25
N PHE A 84 -14.22 -30.41 -27.01
CA PHE A 84 -14.98 -30.61 -25.78
C PHE A 84 -14.09 -30.68 -24.54
N LEU A 85 -12.92 -31.31 -24.64
CA LEU A 85 -11.97 -31.49 -23.54
C LEU A 85 -11.20 -30.21 -23.21
N ALA A 86 -10.99 -29.32 -24.16
CA ALA A 86 -10.16 -28.13 -23.98
C ALA A 86 -10.51 -27.26 -22.76
N PRO A 87 -11.78 -26.93 -22.44
CA PRO A 87 -12.13 -26.18 -21.23
C PRO A 87 -11.72 -26.88 -19.92
N TYR A 88 -11.76 -28.21 -19.88
CA TYR A 88 -11.33 -28.98 -18.71
C TYR A 88 -9.82 -28.88 -18.51
N TYR A 89 -9.05 -28.95 -19.60
CA TYR A 89 -7.61 -28.74 -19.56
C TYR A 89 -7.24 -27.33 -19.09
N LEU A 90 -8.01 -26.30 -19.45
CA LEU A 90 -7.82 -24.95 -18.92
C LEU A 90 -8.03 -24.87 -17.41
N GLN A 91 -9.09 -25.51 -16.90
CA GLN A 91 -9.37 -25.55 -15.46
C GLN A 91 -8.28 -26.29 -14.67
N LEU A 92 -7.66 -27.29 -15.27
CA LEU A 92 -6.55 -28.06 -14.71
C LEU A 92 -5.18 -27.35 -14.87
N GLY A 93 -5.12 -26.19 -15.51
CA GLY A 93 -3.87 -25.46 -15.78
C GLY A 93 -3.02 -26.04 -16.91
N LEU A 94 -3.56 -26.96 -17.71
CA LEU A 94 -2.89 -27.60 -18.85
C LEU A 94 -3.07 -26.77 -20.14
N TYR A 95 -2.53 -25.55 -20.13
CA TYR A 95 -2.75 -24.55 -21.19
C TYR A 95 -2.25 -24.96 -22.58
N ASP A 96 -1.12 -25.67 -22.67
CA ASP A 96 -0.56 -26.08 -23.97
C ASP A 96 -1.38 -27.20 -24.62
N GLN A 97 -1.92 -28.11 -23.82
CA GLN A 97 -2.80 -29.17 -24.32
C GLN A 97 -4.11 -28.57 -24.83
N ALA A 98 -4.75 -27.71 -24.03
CA ALA A 98 -5.94 -26.98 -24.46
C ALA A 98 -5.69 -26.18 -25.76
N ARG A 99 -4.54 -25.51 -25.87
CA ARG A 99 -4.15 -24.77 -27.09
C ARG A 99 -4.08 -25.68 -28.31
N ASN A 100 -3.40 -26.81 -28.19
CA ASN A 100 -3.21 -27.74 -29.30
C ASN A 100 -4.56 -28.30 -29.78
N ASP A 101 -5.44 -28.67 -28.85
CA ASP A 101 -6.75 -29.23 -29.16
C ASP A 101 -7.69 -28.19 -29.80
N LEU A 102 -7.73 -26.97 -29.27
CA LEU A 102 -8.51 -25.87 -29.87
C LEU A 102 -7.98 -25.49 -31.25
N ARG A 103 -6.65 -25.39 -31.41
CA ARG A 103 -6.03 -25.10 -32.71
C ARG A 103 -6.40 -26.16 -33.73
N TYR A 104 -6.23 -27.44 -33.37
CA TYR A 104 -6.55 -28.56 -34.24
C TYR A 104 -8.00 -28.51 -34.70
N ALA A 105 -8.95 -28.31 -33.77
CA ALA A 105 -10.36 -28.21 -34.13
C ALA A 105 -10.67 -27.04 -35.08
N ALA A 106 -10.03 -25.88 -34.87
CA ALA A 106 -10.20 -24.70 -35.71
C ALA A 106 -9.53 -24.81 -37.10
N GLU A 107 -8.42 -25.55 -37.21
CA GLU A 107 -7.68 -25.79 -38.46
C GLU A 107 -8.34 -26.87 -39.33
N GLU A 108 -8.81 -27.97 -38.74
CA GLU A 108 -9.53 -29.04 -39.45
C GLU A 108 -10.90 -28.58 -39.95
N TYR A 109 -11.57 -27.71 -39.18
CA TYR A 109 -12.89 -27.18 -39.52
C TYR A 109 -12.86 -25.65 -39.61
N PRO A 110 -12.22 -25.07 -40.66
CA PRO A 110 -12.04 -23.63 -40.82
C PRO A 110 -13.34 -22.87 -41.14
N ASP A 111 -14.43 -23.59 -41.43
CA ASP A 111 -15.78 -23.06 -41.62
C ASP A 111 -16.65 -23.13 -40.35
N ASN A 112 -16.21 -23.88 -39.33
CA ASN A 112 -16.96 -23.97 -38.07
C ASN A 112 -16.76 -22.68 -37.26
N TYR A 113 -17.79 -21.83 -37.24
CA TYR A 113 -17.79 -20.54 -36.53
C TYR A 113 -17.37 -20.69 -35.06
N TRP A 114 -17.94 -21.64 -34.34
CA TRP A 114 -17.75 -21.78 -32.89
C TRP A 114 -16.35 -22.24 -32.50
N TYR A 115 -15.77 -23.20 -33.23
CA TYR A 115 -14.40 -23.65 -32.97
C TYR A 115 -13.40 -22.50 -33.13
N ASN A 116 -13.61 -21.71 -34.18
CA ASN A 116 -12.77 -20.56 -34.49
C ASN A 116 -12.93 -19.43 -33.48
N VAL A 117 -14.16 -19.10 -33.05
CA VAL A 117 -14.42 -18.09 -32.01
C VAL A 117 -13.75 -18.47 -30.69
N VAL A 118 -13.90 -19.72 -30.25
CA VAL A 118 -13.32 -20.16 -28.98
C VAL A 118 -11.79 -20.19 -29.05
N TYR A 119 -11.21 -20.65 -30.16
CA TYR A 119 -9.76 -20.64 -30.33
C TYR A 119 -9.18 -19.22 -30.44
N ALA A 120 -9.87 -18.30 -31.11
CA ALA A 120 -9.46 -16.89 -31.19
C ALA A 120 -9.49 -16.21 -29.82
N ASN A 121 -10.56 -16.40 -29.04
CA ASN A 121 -10.65 -15.90 -27.67
C ASN A 121 -9.56 -16.47 -26.75
N PHE A 122 -9.31 -17.78 -26.84
CA PHE A 122 -8.22 -18.40 -26.10
C PHE A 122 -6.87 -17.79 -26.47
N SER A 123 -6.61 -17.60 -27.76
CA SER A 123 -5.37 -17.00 -28.27
C SER A 123 -5.20 -15.57 -27.76
N GLN A 124 -6.26 -14.76 -27.77
CA GLN A 124 -6.25 -13.39 -27.25
C GLN A 124 -5.93 -13.34 -25.75
N ARG A 125 -6.60 -14.17 -24.93
CA ARG A 125 -6.33 -14.24 -23.47
C ARG A 125 -4.95 -14.78 -23.14
N SER A 126 -4.39 -15.62 -24.01
CA SER A 126 -3.06 -16.21 -23.85
C SER A 126 -1.93 -15.33 -24.40
N GLY A 127 -2.21 -14.07 -24.78
CA GLY A 127 -1.21 -13.13 -25.33
C GLY A 127 -0.76 -13.44 -26.77
N GLN A 128 -1.40 -14.38 -27.46
CA GLN A 128 -1.10 -14.75 -28.84
C GLN A 128 -1.87 -13.84 -29.81
N HIS A 129 -1.53 -12.56 -29.80
CA HIS A 129 -2.30 -11.52 -30.50
C HIS A 129 -2.33 -11.71 -32.03
N ASP A 130 -1.20 -12.08 -32.65
CA ASP A 130 -1.13 -12.31 -34.10
C ASP A 130 -2.05 -13.45 -34.55
N GLU A 131 -2.10 -14.52 -33.77
CA GLU A 131 -2.95 -15.67 -34.05
C GLU A 131 -4.43 -15.31 -33.92
N ALA A 132 -4.79 -14.60 -32.83
CA ALA A 132 -6.15 -14.10 -32.65
C ALA A 132 -6.58 -13.20 -33.81
N ILE A 133 -5.74 -12.23 -34.21
CA ILE A 133 -6.00 -11.32 -35.33
C ILE A 133 -6.20 -12.10 -36.64
N ARG A 134 -5.37 -13.12 -36.91
CA ARG A 134 -5.49 -13.97 -38.10
C ARG A 134 -6.85 -14.66 -38.16
N ILE A 135 -7.29 -15.26 -37.06
CA ILE A 135 -8.56 -15.99 -36.98
C ILE A 135 -9.73 -15.01 -37.08
N TRP A 136 -9.70 -13.92 -36.31
CA TRP A 136 -10.75 -12.90 -36.31
C TRP A 136 -10.92 -12.23 -37.68
N SER A 137 -9.83 -11.89 -38.36
CA SER A 137 -9.88 -11.32 -39.71
C SER A 137 -10.52 -12.27 -40.73
N ARG A 138 -10.22 -13.57 -40.62
CA ARG A 138 -10.83 -14.61 -41.46
C ARG A 138 -12.33 -14.75 -41.16
N LEU A 139 -12.72 -14.74 -39.88
CA LEU A 139 -14.11 -14.82 -39.45
C LEU A 139 -14.93 -13.62 -39.94
N LEU A 140 -14.37 -12.42 -39.84
CA LEU A 140 -15.01 -11.18 -40.30
C LEU A 140 -15.27 -11.21 -41.81
N LYS A 141 -14.30 -11.68 -42.60
CA LYS A 141 -14.46 -11.80 -44.06
C LYS A 141 -15.62 -12.72 -44.47
N LYS A 142 -15.88 -13.77 -43.68
CA LYS A 142 -16.97 -14.73 -43.95
C LYS A 142 -18.32 -14.28 -43.36
N ASN A 143 -18.29 -13.49 -42.29
CA ASN A 143 -19.48 -13.05 -41.56
C ASN A 143 -19.44 -11.51 -41.37
N PRO A 144 -19.51 -10.73 -42.46
CA PRO A 144 -19.35 -9.27 -42.40
C PRO A 144 -20.49 -8.56 -41.66
N ASP A 145 -21.61 -9.25 -41.45
CA ASP A 145 -22.81 -8.79 -40.74
C ASP A 145 -22.72 -8.93 -39.21
N LYS A 146 -21.72 -9.66 -38.70
CA LYS A 146 -21.53 -9.91 -37.26
C LYS A 146 -20.64 -8.85 -36.61
N GLY A 147 -21.27 -7.80 -36.08
CA GLY A 147 -20.59 -6.68 -35.43
C GLY A 147 -19.68 -7.08 -34.26
N GLU A 148 -19.99 -8.16 -33.54
CA GLU A 148 -19.18 -8.68 -32.44
C GLU A 148 -17.76 -9.07 -32.86
N ILE A 149 -17.56 -9.43 -34.14
CA ILE A 149 -16.24 -9.79 -34.67
C ILE A 149 -15.36 -8.55 -34.83
N ASN A 150 -15.94 -7.41 -35.25
CA ASN A 150 -15.19 -6.15 -35.35
C ASN A 150 -14.69 -5.71 -33.96
N SER A 151 -15.52 -5.82 -32.92
CA SER A 151 -15.11 -5.51 -31.54
C SER A 151 -13.99 -6.42 -31.06
N ALA A 152 -14.12 -7.74 -31.24
CA ALA A 152 -13.10 -8.70 -30.82
C ALA A 152 -11.77 -8.50 -31.60
N LEU A 153 -11.84 -8.17 -32.88
CA LEU A 153 -10.68 -7.85 -33.69
C LEU A 153 -10.01 -6.53 -33.24
N ALA A 154 -10.81 -5.51 -32.89
CA ALA A 154 -10.30 -4.25 -32.36
C ALA A 154 -9.58 -4.44 -31.02
N GLU A 155 -10.12 -5.26 -30.12
CA GLU A 155 -9.46 -5.64 -28.86
C GLU A 155 -8.15 -6.38 -29.12
N ALA A 156 -8.12 -7.32 -30.07
CA ALA A 156 -6.91 -8.05 -30.42
C ALA A 156 -5.81 -7.12 -30.96
N TYR A 157 -6.16 -6.17 -31.83
CA TYR A 157 -5.24 -5.14 -32.31
C TYR A 157 -4.77 -4.20 -31.19
N THR A 158 -5.67 -3.80 -30.29
CA THR A 158 -5.35 -2.96 -29.13
C THR A 158 -4.34 -3.65 -28.22
N ALA A 159 -4.57 -4.92 -27.88
CA ALA A 159 -3.66 -5.71 -27.04
C ALA A 159 -2.28 -5.92 -27.70
N LYS A 160 -2.23 -5.99 -29.04
CA LYS A 160 -0.98 -6.01 -29.80
C LYS A 160 -0.25 -4.65 -29.80
N GLY A 161 -0.96 -3.55 -29.52
CA GLY A 161 -0.46 -2.18 -29.64
C GLY A 161 -0.64 -1.57 -31.04
N ASP A 162 -1.33 -2.24 -31.97
CA ASP A 162 -1.67 -1.68 -33.28
C ASP A 162 -2.97 -0.86 -33.19
N LEU A 163 -2.85 0.33 -32.58
CA LEU A 163 -3.98 1.19 -32.28
C LEU A 163 -4.72 1.68 -33.54
N LYS A 164 -4.00 1.86 -34.66
CA LYS A 164 -4.60 2.31 -35.93
C LYS A 164 -5.54 1.27 -36.51
N SER A 165 -5.12 0.00 -36.52
CA SER A 165 -5.97 -1.10 -37.01
C SER A 165 -7.17 -1.34 -36.09
N ALA A 166 -7.00 -1.15 -34.77
CA ALA A 166 -8.10 -1.21 -33.82
C ALA A 166 -9.16 -0.14 -34.11
N ILE A 167 -8.74 1.11 -34.34
CA ILE A 167 -9.65 2.21 -34.70
C ILE A 167 -10.38 1.92 -36.02
N ALA A 168 -9.69 1.40 -37.04
CA ALA A 168 -10.33 1.04 -38.30
C ALA A 168 -11.44 -0.02 -38.15
N CYS A 169 -11.28 -0.95 -37.20
CA CYS A 169 -12.32 -1.93 -36.87
C CYS A 169 -13.54 -1.26 -36.23
N TYR A 170 -13.31 -0.28 -35.34
CA TYR A 170 -14.38 0.52 -34.75
C TYR A 170 -15.09 1.41 -35.78
N ASP A 171 -14.35 2.06 -36.69
CA ASP A 171 -14.93 2.88 -37.77
C ASP A 171 -15.83 2.05 -38.71
N SER A 172 -15.40 0.83 -39.03
CA SER A 172 -16.20 -0.13 -39.80
C SER A 172 -17.50 -0.48 -39.08
N LEU A 173 -17.41 -0.72 -37.76
CA LEU A 173 -18.57 -1.05 -36.92
C LEU A 173 -19.54 0.14 -36.85
N GLU A 174 -19.06 1.36 -36.60
CA GLU A 174 -19.87 2.58 -36.59
C GLU A 174 -20.49 2.89 -37.96
N SER A 175 -19.80 2.59 -39.06
CA SER A 175 -20.35 2.81 -40.41
C SER A 175 -21.56 1.93 -40.71
N SER A 176 -21.64 0.75 -40.10
CA SER A 176 -22.74 -0.20 -40.31
C SER A 176 -23.91 0.00 -39.34
N MET A 177 -23.64 0.40 -38.09
CA MET A 177 -24.63 0.47 -37.01
C MET A 177 -24.95 1.90 -36.55
N GLY A 178 -24.23 2.90 -37.05
CA GLY A 178 -24.27 4.27 -36.54
C GLY A 178 -23.31 4.49 -35.36
N MET A 179 -23.27 5.73 -34.88
CA MET A 179 -22.47 6.10 -33.72
C MET A 179 -22.93 5.32 -32.48
N MET A 180 -21.97 4.77 -31.74
CA MET A 180 -22.22 4.09 -30.48
C MET A 180 -21.33 4.69 -29.40
N GLU A 181 -21.95 5.16 -28.32
CA GLU A 181 -21.24 5.79 -27.20
C GLU A 181 -20.06 4.95 -26.70
N PRO A 182 -20.20 3.63 -26.39
CA PRO A 182 -19.07 2.84 -25.93
C PRO A 182 -17.88 2.84 -26.90
N ILE A 183 -18.15 2.77 -28.21
CA ILE A 183 -17.09 2.77 -29.23
C ILE A 183 -16.41 4.13 -29.31
N THR A 184 -17.18 5.22 -29.22
CA THR A 184 -16.61 6.57 -29.22
C THR A 184 -15.68 6.77 -28.01
N ILE A 185 -16.09 6.30 -26.83
CA ILE A 185 -15.24 6.34 -25.61
C ILE A 185 -13.96 5.50 -25.78
N GLU A 186 -14.07 4.30 -26.34
CA GLU A 186 -12.91 3.45 -26.63
C GLU A 186 -11.95 4.12 -27.62
N LYS A 187 -12.45 4.71 -28.70
CA LYS A 187 -11.65 5.48 -29.68
C LYS A 187 -10.95 6.67 -29.03
N LEU A 188 -11.64 7.43 -28.16
CA LEU A 188 -11.02 8.52 -27.40
C LEU A 188 -9.83 8.04 -26.56
N ARG A 189 -9.95 6.89 -25.89
CA ARG A 189 -8.85 6.28 -25.14
C ARG A 189 -7.69 5.89 -26.06
N LEU A 190 -7.98 5.27 -27.20
CA LEU A 190 -6.95 4.87 -28.17
C LEU A 190 -6.21 6.07 -28.75
N TYR A 191 -6.91 7.12 -29.16
CA TYR A 191 -6.29 8.36 -29.62
C TYR A 191 -5.48 9.06 -28.52
N GLY A 192 -5.93 8.99 -27.27
CA GLY A 192 -5.16 9.43 -26.10
C GLY A 192 -3.82 8.72 -25.96
N TYR A 193 -3.79 7.39 -26.10
CA TYR A 193 -2.53 6.62 -26.10
C TYR A 193 -1.62 6.97 -27.28
N MET A 194 -2.20 7.35 -28.43
CA MET A 194 -1.44 7.81 -29.59
C MET A 194 -0.94 9.26 -29.45
N GLY A 195 -1.49 10.04 -28.51
CA GLY A 195 -1.29 11.48 -28.42
C GLY A 195 -1.91 12.26 -29.58
N ASP A 196 -2.88 11.67 -30.31
CA ASP A 196 -3.55 12.30 -31.46
C ASP A 196 -4.71 13.19 -30.98
N LYS A 197 -4.34 14.39 -30.54
CA LYS A 197 -5.28 15.34 -29.92
C LYS A 197 -6.38 15.81 -30.87
N GLU A 198 -6.07 15.91 -32.18
CA GLU A 198 -7.05 16.38 -33.17
C GLU A 198 -8.11 15.31 -33.44
N ALA A 199 -7.71 14.05 -33.51
CA ALA A 199 -8.67 12.95 -33.61
C ALA A 199 -9.52 12.81 -32.33
N MET A 200 -8.93 13.02 -31.15
CA MET A 200 -9.70 13.08 -29.89
C MET A 200 -10.75 14.18 -29.92
N VAL A 201 -10.39 15.38 -30.39
CA VAL A 201 -11.34 16.49 -30.52
C VAL A 201 -12.50 16.11 -31.44
N SER A 202 -12.22 15.53 -32.61
CA SER A 202 -13.26 15.15 -33.57
C SER A 202 -14.25 14.11 -32.99
N GLU A 203 -13.75 13.11 -32.26
CA GLU A 203 -14.62 12.09 -31.64
C GLU A 203 -15.43 12.66 -30.46
N ALA A 204 -14.83 13.54 -29.66
CA ALA A 204 -15.53 14.20 -28.55
C ALA A 204 -16.59 15.19 -29.05
N GLU A 205 -16.35 15.91 -30.14
CA GLU A 205 -17.34 16.78 -30.80
C GLU A 205 -18.53 15.96 -31.33
N LYS A 206 -18.26 14.79 -31.95
CA LYS A 206 -19.29 13.85 -32.41
C LYS A 206 -20.15 13.36 -31.23
N LEU A 207 -19.52 13.01 -30.11
CA LEU A 207 -20.19 12.60 -28.87
C LEU A 207 -21.09 13.72 -28.31
N GLN A 208 -20.55 14.92 -28.16
CA GLN A 208 -21.27 16.09 -27.66
C GLN A 208 -22.42 16.50 -28.60
N HIS A 209 -22.24 16.44 -29.92
CA HIS A 209 -23.30 16.74 -30.89
C HIS A 209 -24.46 15.75 -30.81
N THR A 210 -24.17 14.47 -30.54
CA THR A 210 -25.17 13.42 -30.40
C THR A 210 -25.96 13.55 -29.10
N PHE A 211 -25.30 14.01 -28.04
CA PHE A 211 -25.89 14.20 -26.71
C PHE A 211 -25.74 15.66 -26.24
N PRO A 212 -26.45 16.62 -26.87
CA PRO A 212 -26.19 18.04 -26.73
C PRO A 212 -26.54 18.66 -25.38
N GLN A 213 -27.15 17.90 -24.47
CA GLN A 213 -27.51 18.32 -23.11
C GLN A 213 -26.72 17.59 -22.02
N ASN A 214 -25.89 16.60 -22.37
CA ASN A 214 -25.08 15.88 -21.40
C ASN A 214 -23.87 16.74 -21.00
N THR A 215 -23.86 17.22 -19.76
CA THR A 215 -22.83 18.13 -19.23
C THR A 215 -21.49 17.43 -19.00
N ASP A 216 -21.48 16.12 -18.77
CA ASP A 216 -20.24 15.33 -18.64
C ASP A 216 -19.49 15.21 -19.96
N TYR A 217 -20.20 15.06 -21.09
CA TYR A 217 -19.54 15.08 -22.41
C TYR A 217 -19.09 16.49 -22.79
N MET A 218 -19.81 17.54 -22.37
CA MET A 218 -19.31 18.91 -22.53
C MET A 218 -18.03 19.14 -21.72
N ARG A 219 -17.98 18.64 -20.48
CA ARG A 219 -16.78 18.67 -19.64
C ARG A 219 -15.64 17.91 -20.29
N LEU A 220 -15.88 16.67 -20.74
CA LEU A 220 -14.88 15.86 -21.44
C LEU A 220 -14.35 16.55 -22.70
N LEU A 221 -15.24 17.12 -23.52
CA LEU A 221 -14.83 17.89 -24.70
C LEU A 221 -14.01 19.13 -24.31
N GLY A 222 -14.38 19.82 -23.21
CA GLY A 222 -13.60 20.92 -22.65
C GLY A 222 -12.19 20.50 -22.24
N ASP A 223 -12.06 19.36 -21.56
CA ASP A 223 -10.76 18.78 -21.13
C ASP A 223 -9.89 18.45 -22.35
N ILE A 224 -10.48 17.84 -23.37
CA ILE A 224 -9.80 17.48 -24.62
C ILE A 224 -9.39 18.75 -25.40
N TYR A 225 -10.25 19.77 -25.47
CA TYR A 225 -9.89 21.06 -26.05
C TYR A 225 -8.71 21.71 -25.32
N LEU A 226 -8.71 21.67 -23.99
CA LEU A 226 -7.62 22.22 -23.19
C LEU A 226 -6.31 21.49 -23.46
N GLU A 227 -6.34 20.16 -23.58
CA GLU A 227 -5.18 19.35 -23.93
C GLU A 227 -4.66 19.67 -25.35
N ALA A 228 -5.56 19.87 -26.30
CA ALA A 228 -5.28 20.31 -27.68
C ALA A 228 -4.83 21.78 -27.78
N GLY A 229 -4.82 22.55 -26.68
CA GLY A 229 -4.44 23.96 -26.66
C GLY A 229 -5.52 24.91 -27.19
N ARG A 230 -6.76 24.44 -27.33
CA ARG A 230 -7.93 25.22 -27.73
C ARG A 230 -8.60 25.84 -26.50
N ASP A 231 -7.87 26.72 -25.83
CA ASP A 231 -8.24 27.24 -24.50
C ASP A 231 -9.60 27.95 -24.46
N SER A 232 -9.90 28.78 -25.47
CA SER A 232 -11.18 29.51 -25.54
C SER A 232 -12.36 28.57 -25.77
N ALA A 233 -12.18 27.52 -26.56
CA ALA A 233 -13.19 26.49 -26.79
C ALA A 233 -13.41 25.66 -25.51
N ALA A 234 -12.34 25.31 -24.79
CA ALA A 234 -12.41 24.60 -23.52
C ALA A 234 -13.26 25.37 -22.49
N LEU A 235 -12.92 26.65 -22.25
CA LEU A 235 -13.65 27.49 -21.32
C LEU A 235 -15.13 27.64 -21.71
N SER A 236 -15.41 27.83 -23.00
CA SER A 236 -16.80 27.91 -23.49
C SER A 236 -17.60 26.63 -23.24
N MET A 237 -16.97 25.45 -23.30
CA MET A 237 -17.66 24.19 -23.00
C MET A 237 -17.94 24.05 -21.52
N TYR A 238 -16.99 24.40 -20.65
CA TYR A 238 -17.22 24.40 -19.20
C TYR A 238 -18.33 25.37 -18.78
N ASP A 239 -18.33 26.59 -19.31
CA ASP A 239 -19.36 27.58 -19.00
C ASP A 239 -20.74 27.15 -19.51
N ARG A 240 -20.81 26.52 -20.68
CA ARG A 240 -22.07 25.95 -21.19
C ARG A 240 -22.57 24.80 -20.33
N ALA A 241 -21.68 23.89 -19.91
CA ALA A 241 -22.03 22.80 -19.02
C ALA A 241 -22.60 23.32 -17.69
N LEU A 242 -21.94 24.30 -17.07
CA LEU A 242 -22.41 24.96 -15.84
C LEU A 242 -23.69 25.77 -16.02
N SER A 243 -23.96 26.29 -17.22
CA SER A 243 -25.23 26.98 -17.50
C SER A 243 -26.44 26.02 -17.55
N LEU A 244 -26.20 24.75 -17.90
CA LEU A 244 -27.23 23.71 -17.95
C LEU A 244 -27.39 23.04 -16.58
N GLU A 245 -26.27 22.65 -15.96
CA GLU A 245 -26.23 22.04 -14.64
C GLU A 245 -25.19 22.76 -13.77
N PRO A 246 -25.58 23.88 -13.10
CA PRO A 246 -24.70 24.60 -12.17
C PRO A 246 -24.21 23.74 -11.00
N GLU A 247 -24.89 22.61 -10.81
CA GLU A 247 -24.71 21.64 -9.76
C GLU A 247 -23.77 20.49 -10.16
N ASN A 248 -23.29 20.41 -11.40
CA ASN A 248 -22.28 19.40 -11.76
C ASN A 248 -20.89 19.83 -11.25
N GLY A 249 -20.54 19.33 -10.06
CA GLY A 249 -19.31 19.70 -9.38
C GLY A 249 -18.02 19.32 -10.11
N TYR A 250 -18.05 18.28 -10.96
CA TYR A 250 -16.90 17.86 -11.75
C TYR A 250 -16.48 18.90 -12.79
N VAL A 251 -17.42 19.71 -13.27
CA VAL A 251 -17.12 20.78 -14.24
C VAL A 251 -16.28 21.87 -13.59
N TYR A 252 -16.55 22.23 -12.33
CA TYR A 252 -15.72 23.17 -11.58
C TYR A 252 -14.29 22.65 -11.41
N LEU A 253 -14.09 21.35 -11.24
CA LEU A 253 -12.74 20.75 -11.15
C LEU A 253 -11.99 20.84 -12.48
N SER A 254 -12.63 20.47 -13.59
CA SER A 254 -12.06 20.64 -14.92
C SER A 254 -11.70 22.12 -15.20
N LYS A 255 -12.59 23.04 -14.84
CA LYS A 255 -12.38 24.49 -14.99
C LYS A 255 -11.29 25.03 -14.04
N ALA A 256 -11.12 24.45 -12.85
CA ALA A 256 -9.96 24.72 -12.00
C ALA A 256 -8.66 24.31 -12.72
N GLY A 257 -8.59 23.10 -13.27
CA GLY A 257 -7.42 22.65 -14.06
C GLY A 257 -7.09 23.57 -15.24
N TYR A 258 -8.11 24.14 -15.89
CA TYR A 258 -7.93 25.20 -16.89
C TYR A 258 -7.19 26.42 -16.32
N TYR A 259 -7.66 26.98 -15.20
CA TYR A 259 -7.05 28.16 -14.59
C TYR A 259 -5.66 27.87 -14.00
N GLU A 260 -5.43 26.67 -13.49
CA GLU A 260 -4.11 26.21 -13.05
C GLU A 260 -3.11 26.24 -14.21
N LYS A 261 -3.48 25.68 -15.36
CA LYS A 261 -2.64 25.72 -16.58
C LYS A 261 -2.37 27.14 -17.07
N LYS A 262 -3.29 28.08 -16.81
CA LYS A 262 -3.13 29.50 -17.13
C LYS A 262 -2.34 30.29 -16.09
N GLY A 263 -2.07 29.70 -14.93
CA GLY A 263 -1.43 30.39 -13.81
C GLY A 263 -2.33 31.40 -13.11
N ASP A 264 -3.65 31.36 -13.35
CA ASP A 264 -4.61 32.22 -12.64
C ASP A 264 -5.00 31.57 -11.31
N SER A 265 -4.22 31.83 -10.27
CA SER A 265 -4.45 31.25 -8.95
C SER A 265 -5.77 31.71 -8.32
N ILE A 266 -6.26 32.92 -8.63
CA ILE A 266 -7.51 33.44 -8.04
C ILE A 266 -8.69 32.66 -8.60
N ALA A 267 -8.76 32.54 -9.93
CA ALA A 267 -9.82 31.80 -10.59
C ALA A 267 -9.72 30.30 -10.27
N TYR A 268 -8.52 29.71 -10.26
CA TYR A 268 -8.28 28.33 -9.82
C TYR A 268 -8.88 28.08 -8.43
N ASN A 269 -8.50 28.89 -7.45
CA ASN A 269 -8.94 28.70 -6.08
C ASN A 269 -10.47 28.85 -5.94
N ASN A 270 -11.09 29.74 -6.74
CA ASN A 270 -12.54 29.94 -6.72
C ASN A 270 -13.29 28.72 -7.26
N GLU A 271 -12.80 28.12 -8.34
CA GLU A 271 -13.44 26.91 -8.89
C GLU A 271 -13.22 25.69 -7.99
N ILE A 272 -12.06 25.56 -7.33
CA ILE A 272 -11.87 24.54 -6.28
C ILE A 272 -12.88 24.71 -5.15
N ARG A 273 -13.09 25.94 -4.67
CA ARG A 273 -14.12 26.22 -3.66
C ARG A 273 -15.51 25.82 -4.14
N ASN A 274 -15.88 26.18 -5.37
CA ASN A 274 -17.17 25.80 -5.94
C ASN A 274 -17.35 24.27 -5.99
N ALA A 275 -16.31 23.53 -6.38
CA ALA A 275 -16.33 22.07 -6.38
C ALA A 275 -16.49 21.47 -4.96
N LEU A 276 -15.76 21.99 -3.98
CA LEU A 276 -15.83 21.51 -2.58
C LEU A 276 -17.19 21.78 -1.92
N LEU A 277 -17.84 22.89 -2.26
CA LEU A 277 -19.15 23.26 -1.70
C LEU A 277 -20.32 22.67 -2.48
N ASN A 278 -20.08 22.03 -3.61
CA ASN A 278 -21.13 21.48 -4.45
C ASN A 278 -21.73 20.21 -3.86
N ARG A 279 -23.04 20.17 -3.62
CA ARG A 279 -23.74 19.05 -2.95
C ARG A 279 -23.76 17.73 -3.73
N HIS A 280 -23.49 17.73 -5.03
CA HIS A 280 -23.53 16.53 -5.89
C HIS A 280 -22.18 15.83 -6.02
N VAL A 281 -21.11 16.46 -5.54
CA VAL A 281 -19.82 15.78 -5.35
C VAL A 281 -19.89 15.02 -4.04
N ASP A 282 -19.58 13.73 -4.05
CA ASP A 282 -19.53 12.93 -2.84
C ASP A 282 -18.41 13.42 -1.91
N VAL A 283 -18.60 13.17 -0.60
CA VAL A 283 -17.70 13.66 0.45
C VAL A 283 -16.28 13.14 0.26
N ASP A 284 -16.11 11.88 -0.16
CA ASP A 284 -14.79 11.29 -0.38
C ASP A 284 -14.03 11.98 -1.52
N THR A 285 -14.69 12.23 -2.64
CA THR A 285 -14.13 12.99 -3.76
C THR A 285 -13.74 14.40 -3.31
N LYS A 286 -14.61 15.10 -2.58
CA LYS A 286 -14.30 16.43 -2.00
C LYS A 286 -13.07 16.39 -1.11
N LEU A 287 -12.98 15.42 -0.21
CA LEU A 287 -11.84 15.28 0.69
C LEU A 287 -10.53 15.02 -0.05
N ASN A 288 -10.56 14.22 -1.11
CA ASN A 288 -9.38 13.97 -1.94
C ASN A 288 -8.91 15.24 -2.68
N ILE A 289 -9.86 16.01 -3.22
CA ILE A 289 -9.57 17.31 -3.83
C ILE A 289 -9.00 18.26 -2.77
N PHE A 290 -9.63 18.32 -1.60
CA PHE A 290 -9.24 19.25 -0.54
C PHE A 290 -7.87 18.93 0.03
N ARG A 291 -7.54 17.64 0.26
CA ARG A 291 -6.19 17.19 0.63
C ARG A 291 -5.14 17.68 -0.36
N THR A 292 -5.38 17.49 -1.65
CA THR A 292 -4.46 17.92 -2.72
C THR A 292 -4.27 19.43 -2.71
N TYR A 293 -5.38 20.16 -2.56
CA TYR A 293 -5.39 21.62 -2.49
C TYR A 293 -4.62 22.17 -1.28
N ILE A 294 -4.80 21.58 -0.09
CA ILE A 294 -4.08 21.95 1.14
C ILE A 294 -2.57 21.76 0.95
N VAL A 295 -2.15 20.60 0.42
CA VAL A 295 -0.73 20.31 0.17
C VAL A 295 -0.10 21.32 -0.77
N ASP A 296 -0.79 21.70 -1.85
CA ASP A 296 -0.32 22.71 -2.79
C ASP A 296 -0.16 24.09 -2.14
N LEU A 297 -1.16 24.53 -1.35
CA LEU A 297 -1.09 25.80 -0.62
C LEU A 297 0.03 25.83 0.42
N MET A 298 0.23 24.73 1.16
CA MET A 298 1.31 24.59 2.13
C MET A 298 2.69 24.69 1.46
N LYS A 299 2.88 24.01 0.31
CA LYS A 299 4.13 24.11 -0.47
C LYS A 299 4.40 25.53 -0.96
N LYS A 300 3.35 26.24 -1.36
CA LYS A 300 3.45 27.63 -1.85
C LYS A 300 3.58 28.66 -0.72
N ASN A 301 3.43 28.24 0.55
CA ASN A 301 3.40 29.09 1.75
C ASN A 301 2.49 30.33 1.58
N LYS A 302 1.33 30.15 0.94
CA LYS A 302 0.40 31.22 0.55
C LYS A 302 -1.02 30.89 1.02
N GLU A 303 -1.74 31.92 1.46
CA GLU A 303 -3.20 31.91 1.67
C GLU A 303 -3.77 30.83 2.60
N LEU A 304 -3.01 30.39 3.62
CA LEU A 304 -3.47 29.36 4.58
C LEU A 304 -4.80 29.73 5.29
N ASN A 305 -5.08 31.01 5.52
CA ASN A 305 -6.35 31.46 6.10
C ASN A 305 -7.59 31.02 5.29
N ARG A 306 -7.41 30.77 3.98
CA ARG A 306 -8.49 30.28 3.10
C ARG A 306 -8.85 28.84 3.42
N VAL A 307 -7.88 28.02 3.83
CA VAL A 307 -8.11 26.63 4.22
C VAL A 307 -9.00 26.58 5.46
N ASP A 308 -8.76 27.46 6.44
CA ASP A 308 -9.62 27.57 7.62
C ASP A 308 -11.08 27.89 7.25
N SER A 309 -11.32 28.85 6.36
CA SER A 309 -12.69 29.17 5.90
C SER A 309 -13.36 27.99 5.18
N LEU A 310 -12.62 27.24 4.36
CA LEU A 310 -13.14 26.06 3.69
C LEU A 310 -13.49 24.93 4.67
N PHE A 311 -12.68 24.71 5.71
CA PHE A 311 -13.03 23.77 6.76
C PHE A 311 -14.30 24.19 7.52
N VAL A 312 -14.47 25.47 7.84
CA VAL A 312 -15.70 25.97 8.47
C VAL A 312 -16.92 25.65 7.58
N GLU A 313 -16.86 25.95 6.29
CA GLU A 313 -17.97 25.68 5.36
C GLU A 313 -18.22 24.18 5.15
N MET A 314 -17.16 23.35 5.13
CA MET A 314 -17.29 21.90 5.07
C MET A 314 -17.92 21.34 6.35
N LEU A 315 -17.54 21.83 7.52
CA LEU A 315 -18.12 21.40 8.80
C LEU A 315 -19.56 21.88 8.97
N GLU A 316 -19.96 23.01 8.39
CA GLU A 316 -21.36 23.43 8.35
C GLU A 316 -22.23 22.46 7.53
N GLN A 317 -21.69 21.95 6.40
CA GLN A 317 -22.41 21.02 5.53
C GLN A 317 -22.35 19.57 6.00
N TYR A 318 -21.22 19.18 6.60
CA TYR A 318 -20.86 17.81 6.93
C TYR A 318 -20.38 17.65 8.39
N PRO A 319 -21.16 18.12 9.38
CA PRO A 319 -20.74 18.13 10.80
C PRO A 319 -20.64 16.74 11.44
N GLN A 320 -21.05 15.69 10.74
CA GLN A 320 -21.04 14.31 11.24
C GLN A 320 -20.16 13.39 10.39
N GLU A 321 -19.47 13.96 9.38
CA GLU A 321 -18.53 13.20 8.57
C GLU A 321 -17.17 13.19 9.28
N GLU A 322 -16.86 12.08 9.93
CA GLU A 322 -15.57 11.90 10.62
C GLU A 322 -14.36 12.32 9.76
N PRO A 323 -14.28 11.93 8.47
CA PRO A 323 -13.09 12.23 7.68
C PRO A 323 -12.82 13.73 7.47
N VAL A 324 -13.84 14.58 7.61
CA VAL A 324 -13.69 16.05 7.59
C VAL A 324 -12.98 16.53 8.85
N HIS A 325 -13.37 16.04 10.02
CA HIS A 325 -12.74 16.35 11.31
C HIS A 325 -11.30 15.84 11.36
N SER A 326 -11.07 14.60 10.91
CA SER A 326 -9.74 13.98 10.87
C SER A 326 -8.77 14.77 9.99
N LEU A 327 -9.22 15.19 8.80
CA LEU A 327 -8.42 16.01 7.90
C LEU A 327 -8.15 17.41 8.48
N TYR A 328 -9.12 18.00 9.17
CA TYR A 328 -8.93 19.30 9.80
C TYR A 328 -7.96 19.25 10.97
N GLY A 329 -8.07 18.21 11.82
CA GLY A 329 -7.12 17.92 12.88
C GLY A 329 -5.69 17.83 12.34
N MET A 330 -5.48 17.08 11.25
CA MET A 330 -4.19 16.95 10.59
C MET A 330 -3.64 18.29 10.10
N TYR A 331 -4.48 19.10 9.43
CA TYR A 331 -4.09 20.44 8.99
C TYR A 331 -3.68 21.33 10.17
N LEU A 332 -4.47 21.36 11.25
CA LEU A 332 -4.18 22.15 12.44
C LEU A 332 -2.90 21.68 13.17
N SER A 333 -2.66 20.38 13.26
CA SER A 333 -1.43 19.81 13.80
C SER A 333 -0.20 20.28 13.02
N SER A 334 -0.27 20.28 11.69
CA SER A 334 0.82 20.78 10.83
C SER A 334 1.14 22.26 11.05
N ARG A 335 0.13 23.02 11.48
CA ARG A 335 0.22 24.45 11.84
C ARG A 335 0.63 24.69 13.29
N LYS A 336 0.86 23.63 14.07
CA LYS A 336 1.14 23.66 15.51
C LYS A 336 0.00 24.28 16.34
N GLU A 337 -1.23 24.27 15.81
CA GLU A 337 -2.43 24.73 16.51
C GLU A 337 -3.04 23.60 17.33
N PHE A 338 -2.25 23.07 18.27
CA PHE A 338 -2.52 21.81 18.94
C PHE A 338 -3.87 21.77 19.67
N SER A 339 -4.28 22.86 20.34
CA SER A 339 -5.57 22.90 21.03
C SER A 339 -6.77 22.73 20.11
N ARG A 340 -6.74 23.32 18.90
CA ARG A 340 -7.81 23.14 17.91
C ARG A 340 -7.74 21.76 17.28
N ALA A 341 -6.53 21.25 17.03
CA ALA A 341 -6.34 19.91 16.48
C ALA A 341 -6.87 18.82 17.44
N GLU A 342 -6.59 18.95 18.74
CA GLU A 342 -7.10 18.09 19.80
C GLU A 342 -8.64 18.02 19.78
N GLU A 343 -9.31 19.16 19.65
CA GLU A 343 -10.78 19.23 19.56
C GLU A 343 -11.31 18.46 18.34
N GLN A 344 -10.70 18.65 17.17
CA GLN A 344 -11.15 17.99 15.94
C GLN A 344 -10.93 16.48 15.98
N TYR A 345 -9.76 16.02 16.45
CA TYR A 345 -9.54 14.58 16.61
C TYR A 345 -10.42 13.97 17.69
N ALA A 346 -10.72 14.68 18.78
CA ALA A 346 -11.67 14.19 19.78
C ALA A 346 -13.07 13.97 19.17
N ILE A 347 -13.56 14.91 18.36
CA ILE A 347 -14.83 14.75 17.64
C ILE A 347 -14.74 13.56 16.66
N ALA A 348 -13.65 13.43 15.90
CA ALA A 348 -13.44 12.32 15.00
C ALA A 348 -13.49 10.95 15.72
N THR A 349 -12.86 10.85 16.90
CA THR A 349 -12.91 9.64 17.74
C THR A 349 -14.29 9.35 18.33
N ASP A 350 -15.13 10.37 18.51
CA ASP A 350 -16.51 10.19 18.98
C ASP A 350 -17.46 9.77 17.85
N LEU A 351 -17.23 10.27 16.63
CA LEU A 351 -18.01 9.94 15.44
C LEU A 351 -17.74 8.52 14.94
N GLU A 352 -16.46 8.14 14.81
CA GLU A 352 -16.05 6.79 14.39
C GLU A 352 -15.03 6.20 15.37
N PRO A 353 -15.49 5.70 16.54
CA PRO A 353 -14.59 5.21 17.58
C PRO A 353 -13.87 3.91 17.19
N THR A 354 -14.30 3.22 16.14
CA THR A 354 -13.62 2.00 15.65
C THR A 354 -12.46 2.29 14.70
N ASN A 355 -12.28 3.55 14.29
CA ASN A 355 -11.12 3.97 13.50
C ASN A 355 -9.91 4.23 14.42
N PRO A 356 -8.87 3.38 14.37
CA PRO A 356 -7.70 3.51 15.24
C PRO A 356 -6.84 4.75 14.92
N ASP A 357 -6.87 5.22 13.68
CA ASP A 357 -5.98 6.30 13.23
C ASP A 357 -6.24 7.59 14.00
N ASN A 358 -7.50 7.96 14.24
CA ASN A 358 -7.84 9.18 14.97
C ASN A 358 -7.41 9.12 16.43
N TRP A 359 -7.53 7.96 17.07
CA TRP A 359 -7.03 7.74 18.43
C TRP A 359 -5.51 7.92 18.47
N LEU A 360 -4.79 7.32 17.52
CA LEU A 360 -3.34 7.42 17.42
C LEU A 360 -2.89 8.86 17.16
N GLN A 361 -3.59 9.63 16.31
CA GLN A 361 -3.28 11.05 16.10
C GLN A 361 -3.49 11.87 17.38
N LEU A 362 -4.60 11.66 18.09
CA LEU A 362 -4.88 12.37 19.34
C LEU A 362 -3.88 12.01 20.44
N ILE A 363 -3.56 10.73 20.61
CA ILE A 363 -2.54 10.25 21.55
C ILE A 363 -1.17 10.81 21.19
N GLY A 364 -0.80 10.81 19.91
CA GLY A 364 0.46 11.37 19.42
C GLY A 364 0.60 12.85 19.74
N LEU A 365 -0.48 13.63 19.61
CA LEU A 365 -0.50 15.04 20.00
C LEU A 365 -0.29 15.24 21.51
N TYR A 366 -0.87 14.38 22.35
CA TYR A 366 -0.66 14.45 23.79
C TYR A 366 0.74 14.01 24.20
N LEU A 367 1.30 12.99 23.55
CA LEU A 367 2.69 12.57 23.76
C LEU A 367 3.69 13.67 23.37
N TYR A 368 3.49 14.32 22.22
CA TYR A 368 4.35 15.41 21.76
C TYR A 368 4.35 16.60 22.73
N GLN A 369 3.22 16.84 23.42
CA GLN A 369 3.09 17.89 24.43
C GLN A 369 3.38 17.39 25.85
N GLU A 370 3.85 16.15 26.00
CA GLU A 370 4.14 15.50 27.30
C GLU A 370 2.96 15.50 28.27
N LYS A 371 1.72 15.53 27.75
CA LYS A 371 0.48 15.45 28.53
C LYS A 371 0.17 13.99 28.88
N TYR A 372 1.04 13.34 29.65
CA TYR A 372 0.92 11.92 29.99
C TYR A 372 -0.43 11.51 30.62
N PRO A 373 -1.05 12.30 31.52
CA PRO A 373 -2.38 11.97 32.04
C PRO A 373 -3.47 11.88 30.96
N ASP A 374 -3.40 12.71 29.92
CA ASP A 374 -4.34 12.67 28.80
C ASP A 374 -4.08 11.49 27.88
N VAL A 375 -2.81 11.13 27.65
CA VAL A 375 -2.45 9.89 26.92
C VAL A 375 -3.08 8.67 27.60
N ILE A 376 -2.94 8.55 28.92
CA ILE A 376 -3.51 7.43 29.68
C ILE A 376 -5.04 7.43 29.58
N ARG A 377 -5.68 8.58 29.80
CA ARG A 377 -7.15 8.71 29.75
C ARG A 377 -7.70 8.36 28.37
N VAL A 378 -7.15 8.93 27.31
CA VAL A 378 -7.61 8.74 25.93
C VAL A 378 -7.24 7.37 25.40
N GLY A 379 -6.01 6.89 25.64
CA GLY A 379 -5.59 5.55 25.22
C GLY A 379 -6.43 4.44 25.86
N LYS A 380 -6.74 4.55 27.16
CA LYS A 380 -7.66 3.60 27.83
C LYS A 380 -9.08 3.64 27.27
N ARG A 381 -9.55 4.80 26.85
CA ARG A 381 -10.83 4.91 26.15
C ARG A 381 -10.77 4.25 24.78
N ALA A 382 -9.71 4.51 24.01
CA ALA A 382 -9.50 3.94 22.69
C ALA A 382 -9.49 2.40 22.71
N ILE A 383 -8.79 1.80 23.69
CA ILE A 383 -8.71 0.33 23.86
C ILE A 383 -10.10 -0.33 24.04
N GLN A 384 -11.11 0.40 24.54
CA GLN A 384 -12.47 -0.14 24.65
C GLN A 384 -13.14 -0.34 23.28
N TYR A 385 -12.72 0.40 22.26
CA TYR A 385 -13.29 0.37 20.91
C TYR A 385 -12.38 -0.35 19.91
N VAL A 386 -11.06 -0.22 20.07
CA VAL A 386 -10.04 -0.81 19.19
C VAL A 386 -9.03 -1.66 20.00
N PRO A 387 -9.49 -2.75 20.65
CA PRO A 387 -8.67 -3.53 21.58
C PRO A 387 -7.52 -4.28 20.92
N ASP A 388 -7.55 -4.49 19.60
CA ASP A 388 -6.47 -5.16 18.86
C ASP A 388 -5.31 -4.23 18.48
N GLN A 389 -5.41 -2.93 18.81
CA GLN A 389 -4.38 -1.94 18.50
C GLN A 389 -3.29 -1.90 19.55
N LYS A 390 -2.35 -2.83 19.43
CA LYS A 390 -1.15 -2.97 20.29
C LYS A 390 -0.39 -1.67 20.54
N ASP A 391 -0.28 -0.77 19.56
CA ASP A 391 0.48 0.48 19.69
C ASP A 391 -0.14 1.41 20.74
N ILE A 392 -1.45 1.37 20.94
CA ILE A 392 -2.13 2.18 21.96
C ILE A 392 -1.74 1.71 23.37
N TYR A 393 -1.65 0.39 23.58
CA TYR A 393 -1.18 -0.16 24.86
C TYR A 393 0.25 0.28 25.17
N MET A 394 1.12 0.28 24.17
CA MET A 394 2.49 0.77 24.28
C MET A 394 2.52 2.24 24.68
N TYR A 395 1.74 3.12 24.03
CA TYR A 395 1.70 4.54 24.39
C TYR A 395 1.16 4.78 25.79
N VAL A 396 0.11 4.06 26.21
CA VAL A 396 -0.39 4.13 27.58
C VAL A 396 0.68 3.65 28.55
N ALA A 397 1.39 2.56 28.25
CA ALA A 397 2.45 2.06 29.12
C ALA A 397 3.60 3.05 29.32
N VAL A 398 4.08 3.66 28.24
CA VAL A 398 5.12 4.70 28.31
C VAL A 398 4.63 5.88 29.16
N ALA A 399 3.41 6.37 28.91
CA ALA A 399 2.85 7.47 29.70
C ALA A 399 2.67 7.10 31.19
N SER A 400 2.19 5.89 31.48
CA SER A 400 2.07 5.37 32.85
C SER A 400 3.43 5.25 33.53
N ALA A 401 4.48 4.83 32.82
CA ALA A 401 5.84 4.75 33.35
C ALA A 401 6.38 6.15 33.70
N GLN A 402 6.14 7.14 32.85
CA GLN A 402 6.52 8.54 33.11
C GLN A 402 5.79 9.13 34.32
N THR A 403 4.54 8.74 34.55
CA THR A 403 3.80 9.09 35.78
C THR A 403 4.12 8.20 36.98
N LYS A 404 5.15 7.34 36.89
CA LYS A 404 5.59 6.36 37.92
C LYS A 404 4.54 5.31 38.29
N SER A 405 3.54 5.11 37.45
CA SER A 405 2.51 4.06 37.55
C SER A 405 3.03 2.74 36.95
N TYR A 406 4.13 2.22 37.49
CA TYR A 406 4.86 1.09 36.88
C TYR A 406 4.05 -0.21 36.75
N ALA A 407 3.18 -0.51 37.73
CA ALA A 407 2.33 -1.70 37.67
C ALA A 407 1.36 -1.65 36.49
N GLU A 408 0.77 -0.48 36.25
CA GLU A 408 -0.13 -0.25 35.12
C GLU A 408 0.62 -0.28 33.79
N ALA A 409 1.83 0.29 33.74
CA ALA A 409 2.66 0.23 32.54
C ALA A 409 2.96 -1.22 32.12
N LEU A 410 3.32 -2.07 33.09
CA LEU A 410 3.54 -3.50 32.83
C LEU A 410 2.26 -4.21 32.40
N GLU A 411 1.12 -3.96 33.04
CA GLU A 411 -0.17 -4.55 32.65
C GLU A 411 -0.53 -4.20 31.20
N MET A 412 -0.32 -2.93 30.80
CA MET A 412 -0.59 -2.50 29.43
C MET A 412 0.36 -3.17 28.42
N LEU A 413 1.66 -3.26 28.72
CA LEU A 413 2.61 -3.97 27.85
C LEU A 413 2.27 -5.46 27.72
N GLU A 414 1.99 -6.14 28.83
CA GLU A 414 1.60 -7.54 28.83
C GLU A 414 0.32 -7.78 28.02
N THR A 415 -0.67 -6.89 28.15
CA THR A 415 -1.92 -6.98 27.41
C THR A 415 -1.72 -6.71 25.92
N GLY A 416 -1.00 -5.63 25.57
CA GLY A 416 -0.71 -5.27 24.18
C GLY A 416 0.09 -6.34 23.45
N LEU A 417 0.99 -7.04 24.16
CA LEU A 417 1.76 -8.17 23.64
C LEU A 417 0.86 -9.33 23.20
N THR A 418 -0.32 -9.52 23.82
CA THR A 418 -1.26 -10.58 23.41
C THR A 418 -1.87 -10.36 22.02
N TYR A 419 -1.84 -9.12 21.52
CA TYR A 419 -2.29 -8.74 20.17
C TYR A 419 -1.15 -8.69 19.14
N VAL A 420 0.07 -9.07 19.53
CA VAL A 420 1.21 -9.18 18.61
C VAL A 420 1.18 -10.54 17.93
N ASP A 421 1.26 -10.54 16.60
CA ASP A 421 1.29 -11.76 15.80
C ASP A 421 2.44 -12.68 16.21
N GLU A 422 2.20 -14.00 16.16
CA GLU A 422 3.18 -14.99 16.63
C GLU A 422 4.53 -14.89 15.89
N GLY A 423 4.50 -14.55 14.60
CA GLY A 423 5.69 -14.38 13.76
C GLY A 423 6.34 -13.00 13.84
N ASP A 424 5.75 -12.02 14.53
CA ASP A 424 6.29 -10.67 14.63
C ASP A 424 7.29 -10.54 15.78
N ASN A 425 8.47 -11.13 15.57
CA ASN A 425 9.56 -11.09 16.54
C ASN A 425 10.09 -9.67 16.77
N GLY A 426 9.96 -8.77 15.80
CA GLY A 426 10.40 -7.38 15.92
C GLY A 426 9.58 -6.65 16.99
N THR A 427 8.27 -6.71 16.87
CA THR A 427 7.37 -6.09 17.84
C THR A 427 7.43 -6.77 19.20
N LYS A 428 7.51 -8.11 19.28
CA LYS A 428 7.72 -8.81 20.56
C LYS A 428 8.98 -8.33 21.26
N SER A 429 10.09 -8.25 20.54
CA SER A 429 11.35 -7.73 21.05
C SER A 429 11.19 -6.31 21.62
N PHE A 430 10.48 -5.45 20.90
CA PHE A 430 10.21 -4.09 21.35
C PHE A 430 9.40 -4.06 22.66
N PHE A 431 8.31 -4.83 22.77
CA PHE A 431 7.48 -4.91 23.98
C PHE A 431 8.28 -5.38 25.21
N TYR A 432 9.07 -6.44 25.07
CA TYR A 432 9.93 -6.90 26.15
C TYR A 432 11.01 -5.87 26.51
N GLY A 433 11.54 -5.14 25.53
CA GLY A 433 12.45 -4.02 25.76
C GLY A 433 11.83 -2.94 26.65
N GLN A 434 10.60 -2.53 26.32
CA GLN A 434 9.85 -1.57 27.14
C GLN A 434 9.55 -2.09 28.55
N MET A 435 9.24 -3.39 28.70
CA MET A 435 9.11 -3.99 30.03
C MET A 435 10.41 -3.93 30.81
N GLY A 436 11.55 -4.11 30.14
CA GLY A 436 12.89 -3.90 30.70
C GLY A 436 13.08 -2.48 31.23
N ASP A 437 12.73 -1.46 30.44
CA ASP A 437 12.80 -0.04 30.82
C ASP A 437 11.96 0.24 32.08
N VAL A 438 10.74 -0.31 32.14
CA VAL A 438 9.82 -0.13 33.27
C VAL A 438 10.31 -0.86 34.53
N TYR A 439 10.79 -2.10 34.41
CA TYR A 439 11.34 -2.84 35.55
C TYR A 439 12.59 -2.15 36.10
N HIS A 440 13.45 -1.62 35.24
CA HIS A 440 14.60 -0.84 35.68
C HIS A 440 14.16 0.43 36.44
N SER A 441 13.23 1.19 35.88
CA SER A 441 12.70 2.43 36.48
C SER A 441 11.96 2.21 37.81
N SER A 442 11.39 1.02 38.00
CA SER A 442 10.77 0.59 39.26
C SER A 442 11.77 0.01 40.29
N GLY A 443 13.06 -0.08 39.94
CA GLY A 443 14.13 -0.59 40.79
C GLY A 443 14.28 -2.12 40.80
N ASN A 444 13.57 -2.84 39.93
CA ASN A 444 13.67 -4.30 39.82
C ASN A 444 14.68 -4.73 38.74
N ARG A 445 15.97 -4.60 39.07
CA ARG A 445 17.08 -4.84 38.15
C ARG A 445 17.12 -6.26 37.57
N GLU A 446 16.85 -7.27 38.40
CA GLU A 446 16.88 -8.67 37.96
C GLU A 446 15.88 -8.92 36.83
N LYS A 447 14.63 -8.49 37.02
CA LYS A 447 13.60 -8.61 35.98
C LYS A 447 13.87 -7.74 34.77
N ALA A 448 14.44 -6.55 34.95
CA ALA A 448 14.78 -5.67 33.84
C ALA A 448 15.71 -6.38 32.85
N TYR A 449 16.78 -6.98 33.36
CA TYR A 449 17.77 -7.69 32.55
C TYR A 449 17.21 -8.98 31.93
N GLU A 450 16.33 -9.69 32.64
CA GLU A 450 15.59 -10.83 32.07
C GLU A 450 14.75 -10.40 30.86
N MET A 451 14.01 -9.29 30.97
CA MET A 451 13.19 -8.78 29.87
C MET A 451 14.05 -8.29 28.68
N TYR A 452 15.20 -7.65 28.92
CA TYR A 452 16.10 -7.30 27.84
C TYR A 452 16.73 -8.51 27.15
N ASP A 453 17.14 -9.53 27.91
CA ASP A 453 17.67 -10.76 27.32
C ASP A 453 16.59 -11.48 26.50
N LEU A 454 15.33 -11.49 26.98
CA LEU A 454 14.19 -12.00 26.22
C LEU A 454 13.93 -11.17 24.96
N ALA A 455 13.97 -9.85 25.04
CA ALA A 455 13.83 -8.96 23.90
C ALA A 455 14.87 -9.26 22.81
N LEU A 456 16.14 -9.39 23.19
CA LEU A 456 17.23 -9.69 22.27
C LEU A 456 17.21 -11.14 21.75
N SER A 457 16.55 -12.07 22.44
CA SER A 457 16.32 -13.42 21.93
C SER A 457 15.36 -13.45 20.74
N TYR A 458 14.38 -12.53 20.70
CA TYR A 458 13.46 -12.36 19.57
C TYR A 458 14.10 -11.57 18.43
N ASN A 459 14.84 -10.51 18.76
CA ASN A 459 15.56 -9.70 17.78
C ASN A 459 16.90 -9.22 18.35
N ALA A 460 17.98 -9.93 18.00
CA ALA A 460 19.33 -9.62 18.46
C ALA A 460 19.88 -8.28 17.93
N SER A 461 19.24 -7.70 16.91
CA SER A 461 19.63 -6.42 16.30
C SER A 461 18.64 -5.30 16.61
N ASN A 462 17.87 -5.42 17.69
CA ASN A 462 17.02 -4.33 18.16
C ASN A 462 17.89 -3.21 18.77
N ILE A 463 18.24 -2.23 17.94
CA ILE A 463 19.20 -1.16 18.26
C ILE A 463 18.78 -0.34 19.51
N PRO A 464 17.52 0.13 19.65
CA PRO A 464 17.08 0.79 20.87
C PRO A 464 17.26 -0.05 22.14
N VAL A 465 16.92 -1.34 22.09
CA VAL A 465 17.07 -2.25 23.25
C VAL A 465 18.53 -2.48 23.60
N LEU A 466 19.40 -2.67 22.60
CA LEU A 466 20.84 -2.79 22.81
C LEU A 466 21.39 -1.54 23.52
N ASN A 467 20.96 -0.34 23.09
CA ASN A 467 21.37 0.91 23.71
C ASN A 467 20.93 0.99 25.16
N ASN A 468 19.62 0.89 25.43
CA ASN A 468 19.07 1.02 26.79
C ASN A 468 19.67 -0.03 27.74
N TYR A 469 19.76 -1.29 27.32
CA TYR A 469 20.34 -2.33 28.15
C TYR A 469 21.82 -2.05 28.45
N SER A 470 22.59 -1.60 27.45
CA SER A 470 24.01 -1.25 27.67
C SER A 470 24.18 -0.05 28.60
N TYR A 471 23.31 0.95 28.49
CA TYR A 471 23.30 2.14 29.35
C TYR A 471 22.99 1.75 30.80
N PHE A 472 21.95 0.94 31.03
CA PHE A 472 21.60 0.50 32.38
C PHE A 472 22.65 -0.41 33.02
N LEU A 473 23.29 -1.29 32.25
CA LEU A 473 24.45 -2.06 32.73
C LEU A 473 25.61 -1.12 33.15
N ALA A 474 25.85 -0.05 32.40
CA ALA A 474 26.88 0.94 32.74
C ALA A 474 26.55 1.74 34.00
N LEU A 475 25.31 2.22 34.11
CA LEU A 475 24.82 2.93 35.30
C LEU A 475 24.94 2.06 36.56
N ASP A 476 24.54 0.79 36.46
CA ASP A 476 24.61 -0.18 37.55
C ASP A 476 26.01 -0.76 37.80
N GLY A 477 27.03 -0.34 37.02
CA GLY A 477 28.39 -0.87 37.09
C GLY A 477 28.47 -2.39 36.90
N SER A 478 27.55 -2.98 36.13
CA SER A 478 27.32 -4.42 36.02
C SER A 478 27.65 -4.90 34.60
N ASP A 479 28.46 -5.96 34.48
CA ASP A 479 28.89 -6.57 33.19
C ASP A 479 29.23 -5.53 32.08
N LEU A 480 30.19 -4.65 32.38
CA LEU A 480 30.63 -3.58 31.47
C LEU A 480 31.17 -4.10 30.13
N ASP A 481 31.64 -5.36 30.08
CA ASP A 481 32.08 -5.99 28.83
C ASP A 481 30.89 -6.37 27.93
N LYS A 482 29.77 -6.83 28.53
CA LYS A 482 28.52 -7.02 27.78
C LYS A 482 27.96 -5.69 27.32
N ALA A 483 27.96 -4.66 28.17
CA ALA A 483 27.54 -3.31 27.81
C ALA A 483 28.33 -2.79 26.59
N GLU A 484 29.66 -2.88 26.63
CA GLU A 484 30.52 -2.46 25.51
C GLU A 484 30.19 -3.19 24.21
N ARG A 485 30.02 -4.52 24.24
CA ARG A 485 29.69 -5.30 23.02
C ARG A 485 28.33 -4.92 22.42
N MET A 486 27.35 -4.56 23.24
CA MET A 486 26.04 -4.12 22.77
C MET A 486 26.10 -2.71 22.22
N SER A 487 26.70 -1.77 22.96
CA SER A 487 26.84 -0.37 22.53
C SER A 487 27.74 -0.22 21.30
N ALA A 488 28.77 -1.06 21.13
CA ALA A 488 29.55 -1.09 19.90
C ALA A 488 28.70 -1.44 18.66
N GLN A 489 27.63 -2.24 18.82
CA GLN A 489 26.71 -2.53 17.73
C GLN A 489 25.81 -1.34 17.40
N THR A 490 25.39 -0.56 18.39
CA THR A 490 24.55 0.63 18.17
C THR A 490 25.33 1.73 17.47
N VAL A 491 26.58 2.01 17.90
CA VAL A 491 27.48 2.95 17.23
C VAL A 491 27.86 2.48 15.82
N LYS A 492 28.02 1.16 15.60
CA LYS A 492 28.26 0.63 14.26
C LYS A 492 27.05 0.82 13.33
N ALA A 493 25.84 0.66 13.85
CA ALA A 493 24.60 0.82 13.09
C ALA A 493 24.33 2.29 12.74
N GLU A 494 24.54 3.19 13.70
CA GLU A 494 24.30 4.63 13.54
C GLU A 494 25.48 5.45 14.08
N PRO A 495 26.57 5.60 13.30
CA PRO A 495 27.81 6.21 13.75
C PRO A 495 27.71 7.70 14.12
N ASP A 496 26.68 8.38 13.63
CA ASP A 496 26.43 9.81 13.85
C ASP A 496 25.34 10.06 14.90
N ASN A 497 24.78 9.02 15.53
CA ASN A 497 23.73 9.17 16.54
C ASN A 497 24.33 9.54 17.90
N ALA A 498 24.09 10.79 18.35
CA ALA A 498 24.67 11.33 19.57
C ALA A 498 24.31 10.52 20.83
N THR A 499 23.08 9.98 20.93
CA THR A 499 22.64 9.18 22.08
C THR A 499 23.42 7.87 22.22
N TYR A 500 23.76 7.25 21.10
CA TYR A 500 24.50 5.99 21.10
C TYR A 500 25.99 6.22 21.37
N LEU A 501 26.54 7.31 20.85
CA LEU A 501 27.91 7.75 21.15
C LEU A 501 28.07 8.10 22.64
N ASP A 502 27.10 8.79 23.23
CA ASP A 502 27.05 9.10 24.67
C ASP A 502 27.06 7.84 25.53
N THR A 503 26.13 6.91 25.27
CA THR A 503 26.06 5.63 25.98
C THR A 503 27.41 4.88 25.89
N TYR A 504 28.03 4.86 24.71
CA TYR A 504 29.32 4.19 24.52
C TYR A 504 30.46 4.87 25.27
N ALA A 505 30.48 6.21 25.27
CA ALA A 505 31.44 6.99 26.04
C ALA A 505 31.27 6.75 27.55
N TRP A 506 30.04 6.69 28.04
CA TRP A 506 29.73 6.45 29.45
C TRP A 506 30.18 5.06 29.91
N ILE A 507 30.04 4.04 29.06
CA ILE A 507 30.60 2.70 29.32
C ILE A 507 32.11 2.78 29.51
N PHE A 508 32.84 3.48 28.65
CA PHE A 508 34.29 3.65 28.80
C PHE A 508 34.66 4.44 30.05
N PHE A 509 33.89 5.47 30.39
CA PHE A 509 34.06 6.21 31.64
C PHE A 509 33.94 5.28 32.86
N LYS A 510 32.90 4.43 32.91
CA LYS A 510 32.70 3.44 33.98
C LYS A 510 33.79 2.34 34.00
N LYS A 511 34.40 2.02 32.85
CA LYS A 511 35.56 1.12 32.75
C LYS A 511 36.88 1.78 33.16
N GLY A 512 36.91 3.10 33.33
CA GLY A 512 38.11 3.89 33.63
C GLY A 512 38.96 4.23 32.40
N ASP A 513 38.49 3.94 31.18
CA ASP A 513 39.16 4.36 29.94
C ASP A 513 38.69 5.76 29.54
N TYR A 514 39.14 6.75 30.31
CA TYR A 514 38.74 8.15 30.11
C TYR A 514 39.21 8.72 28.77
N SER A 515 40.24 8.14 28.15
CA SER A 515 40.74 8.57 26.84
C SER A 515 39.76 8.21 25.72
N LEU A 516 39.25 6.97 25.71
CA LEU A 516 38.19 6.57 24.78
C LEU A 516 36.87 7.27 25.12
N ALA A 517 36.54 7.42 26.40
CA ALA A 517 35.34 8.16 26.82
C ALA A 517 35.33 9.59 26.24
N ARG A 518 36.46 10.31 26.32
CA ARG A 518 36.59 11.66 25.76
C ARG A 518 36.39 11.68 24.25
N LEU A 519 36.97 10.70 23.52
CA LEU A 519 36.83 10.63 22.07
C LEU A 519 35.37 10.50 21.64
N TYR A 520 34.64 9.54 22.22
CA TYR A 520 33.25 9.28 21.85
C TYR A 520 32.30 10.36 22.34
N MET A 521 32.49 10.90 23.55
CA MET A 521 31.66 11.98 24.08
C MET A 521 31.82 13.27 23.28
N LYS A 522 33.06 13.61 22.90
CA LYS A 522 33.31 14.76 22.01
C LYS A 522 32.58 14.59 20.68
N ASN A 523 32.64 13.39 20.09
CA ASN A 523 31.89 13.11 18.87
C ASN A 523 30.37 13.23 19.09
N ALA A 524 29.83 12.78 20.23
CA ALA A 524 28.41 12.93 20.57
C ALA A 524 27.99 14.41 20.60
N ILE A 525 28.80 15.27 21.23
CA ILE A 525 28.58 16.72 21.27
C ILE A 525 28.66 17.33 19.86
N ASP A 526 29.71 17.00 19.09
CA ASP A 526 29.93 17.56 17.74
C ASP A 526 28.83 17.16 16.74
N LYS A 527 28.16 16.02 16.98
CA LYS A 527 27.07 15.48 16.15
C LYS A 527 25.68 15.92 16.61
N SER A 528 25.57 16.59 17.75
CA SER A 528 24.29 17.11 18.24
C SER A 528 24.14 18.60 17.86
N PRO A 529 23.12 18.98 17.06
CA PRO A 529 22.84 20.38 16.76
C PRO A 529 22.54 21.22 18.01
N GLU A 530 21.90 20.60 19.01
CA GLU A 530 21.56 21.19 20.30
C GLU A 530 21.93 20.18 21.40
N PRO A 531 23.19 20.17 21.87
CA PRO A 531 23.63 19.24 22.91
C PRO A 531 22.84 19.42 24.21
N SER A 532 22.45 18.31 24.84
CA SER A 532 21.69 18.30 26.10
C SER A 532 22.57 18.69 27.30
N ALA A 533 21.92 19.04 28.41
CA ALA A 533 22.61 19.25 29.68
C ALA A 533 23.39 18.00 30.14
N GLU A 534 22.83 16.80 29.94
CA GLU A 534 23.44 15.52 30.31
C GLU A 534 24.75 15.26 29.53
N LEU A 535 24.78 15.52 28.22
CA LEU A 535 26.00 15.40 27.41
C LEU A 535 27.14 16.28 27.94
N PHE A 536 26.83 17.53 28.31
CA PHE A 536 27.82 18.43 28.87
C PHE A 536 28.26 18.01 30.28
N GLU A 537 27.35 17.48 31.10
CA GLU A 537 27.70 16.94 32.40
C GLU A 537 28.65 15.74 32.28
N HIS A 538 28.31 14.74 31.47
CA HIS A 538 29.15 13.57 31.23
C HIS A 538 30.53 13.97 30.70
N TYR A 539 30.60 14.93 29.77
CA TYR A 539 31.88 15.42 29.26
C TYR A 539 32.71 16.12 30.34
N GLY A 540 32.07 16.94 31.19
CA GLY A 540 32.74 17.54 32.34
C GLY A 540 33.31 16.50 33.30
N ASP A 541 32.55 15.44 33.57
CA ASP A 541 32.98 14.33 34.43
C ASP A 541 34.20 13.59 33.83
N ILE A 542 34.17 13.32 32.52
CA ILE A 542 35.28 12.70 31.79
C ILE A 542 36.55 13.59 31.83
N LEU A 543 36.41 14.90 31.57
CA LEU A 543 37.52 15.85 31.59
C LEU A 543 38.16 15.94 32.97
N TYR A 544 37.35 15.94 34.03
CA TYR A 544 37.86 15.93 35.40
C TYR A 544 38.72 14.68 35.67
N MET A 545 38.27 13.51 35.24
CA MET A 545 39.02 12.25 35.42
C MET A 545 40.32 12.20 34.60
N LEU A 546 40.43 12.99 33.54
CA LEU A 546 41.67 13.21 32.77
C LEU A 546 42.61 14.26 33.39
N GLY A 547 42.18 14.96 34.45
CA GLY A 547 42.93 16.03 35.10
C GLY A 547 42.74 17.41 34.47
N GLU A 548 41.82 17.55 33.50
CA GLU A 548 41.48 18.79 32.80
C GLU A 548 40.42 19.56 33.61
N VAL A 549 40.76 19.92 34.85
CA VAL A 549 39.81 20.40 35.86
C VAL A 549 39.12 21.72 35.48
N ASP A 550 39.84 22.67 34.87
CA ASP A 550 39.25 23.95 34.49
C ASP A 550 38.24 23.78 33.33
N GLU A 551 38.54 22.93 32.34
CA GLU A 551 37.59 22.61 31.26
C GLU A 551 36.38 21.85 31.80
N ALA A 552 36.58 20.92 32.75
CA ALA A 552 35.48 20.21 33.40
C ALA A 552 34.45 21.17 34.03
N VAL A 553 34.94 22.21 34.72
CA VAL A 553 34.09 23.25 35.33
C VAL A 553 33.33 24.04 34.27
N GLU A 554 33.95 24.37 33.13
CA GLU A 554 33.26 25.05 32.04
C GLU A 554 32.09 24.22 31.49
N TYR A 555 32.28 22.92 31.30
CA TYR A 555 31.23 22.04 30.79
C TYR A 555 30.13 21.76 31.81
N TRP A 556 30.46 21.61 33.10
CA TRP A 556 29.45 21.56 34.16
C TRP A 556 28.63 22.86 34.23
N GLN A 557 29.24 24.03 34.00
CA GLN A 557 28.52 25.30 33.95
C GLN A 557 27.56 25.34 32.75
N LYS A 558 27.99 24.87 31.57
CA LYS A 558 27.08 24.74 30.40
C LYS A 558 25.89 23.84 30.69
N ALA A 559 26.11 22.69 31.35
CA ALA A 559 25.04 21.79 31.75
C ALA A 559 24.05 22.48 32.72
N LEU A 560 24.57 23.25 33.69
CA LEU A 560 23.76 24.00 34.64
C LEU A 560 22.94 25.10 33.96
N ASP A 561 23.53 25.83 33.01
CA ASP A 561 22.87 26.91 32.27
C ASP A 561 21.75 26.39 31.36
N LEU A 562 21.86 25.14 30.89
CA LEU A 562 20.80 24.42 30.15
C LEU A 562 19.69 23.84 31.05
N GLY A 563 19.78 24.02 32.37
CA GLY A 563 18.75 23.59 33.30
C GLY A 563 18.78 22.10 33.63
N SER A 564 19.98 21.51 33.79
CA SER A 564 20.14 20.12 34.20
C SER A 564 19.29 19.74 35.42
N GLU A 565 18.73 18.52 35.42
CA GLU A 565 18.01 17.95 36.56
C GLU A 565 18.92 17.74 37.79
N SER A 566 20.22 17.59 37.56
CA SER A 566 21.27 17.44 38.59
C SER A 566 21.83 18.78 39.10
N ALA A 567 21.11 19.90 38.89
CA ALA A 567 21.61 21.27 39.14
C ALA A 567 22.31 21.47 40.49
N ASP A 568 21.80 20.85 41.57
CA ASP A 568 22.41 20.99 42.89
C ASP A 568 23.74 20.24 43.02
N VAL A 569 23.87 19.08 42.38
CA VAL A 569 25.14 18.34 42.33
C VAL A 569 26.14 19.09 41.45
N LEU A 570 25.71 19.62 40.30
CA LEU A 570 26.57 20.43 39.43
C LEU A 570 27.13 21.67 40.13
N LYS A 571 26.30 22.40 40.90
CA LYS A 571 26.77 23.54 41.71
C LYS A 571 27.87 23.15 42.68
N GLU A 572 27.75 21.98 43.32
CA GLU A 572 28.79 21.48 44.23
C GLU A 572 30.04 20.99 43.48
N LYS A 573 29.89 20.29 42.35
CA LYS A 573 31.01 19.90 41.46
C LYS A 573 31.82 21.13 41.04
N ILE A 574 31.14 22.20 40.60
CA ILE A 574 31.74 23.48 40.18
C ILE A 574 32.44 24.19 41.34
N LYS A 575 31.74 24.36 42.47
CA LYS A 575 32.27 25.07 43.65
C LYS A 575 33.50 24.38 44.25
N GLN A 576 33.48 23.05 44.31
CA GLN A 576 34.58 22.26 44.86
C GLN A 576 35.66 21.93 43.82
N LYS A 577 35.41 22.22 42.54
CA LYS A 577 36.21 21.79 41.40
C LYS A 577 36.54 20.30 41.46
N LYS A 578 35.52 19.48 41.75
CA LYS A 578 35.69 18.06 42.06
C LYS A 578 34.53 17.24 41.53
N TYR A 579 34.82 16.10 40.91
CA TYR A 579 33.79 15.11 40.60
C TYR A 579 33.12 14.57 41.87
N ILE A 580 31.80 14.47 41.80
CA ILE A 580 30.93 13.88 42.82
C ILE A 580 30.16 12.78 42.11
N GLU A 581 30.35 11.54 42.55
CA GLU A 581 29.57 10.39 42.05
C GLU A 581 28.11 10.55 42.49
N GLN A 582 27.21 10.34 41.53
CA GLN A 582 25.76 10.45 41.71
C GLN A 582 25.14 9.08 41.95
#